data_AF-A0A7J7CTW0-F1
#
_entry.id   AF-A0A7J7CTW0-F1
#
_cell.length_a   1.000
_cell.length_b   1.000
_cell.length_c   1.000
_cell.angle_alpha   90.00
_cell.angle_beta   90.00
_cell.angle_gamma   90.00
#
_symmetry.space_group_name_H-M   'P 1'
#
loop_
_entity.id
_entity.type
_entity.pdbx_description
1 polymer ?
#
loop_
_entity_poly.entity_id
_entity_poly.type
_entity_poly.pdbx_seq_one_letter_code
_entity_poly.pdbx_strand_id
1 'polypeptide(L)'
;MLSLSSQFSGITTCLLLCFLNNLVIVTTATTEFDFGTLTLSSLKLVGDAHLNNGSVRLTRDLAVPNSGAGRVLYSKPIRFLETGTRSPTSFSTFFSFSVNNLNPSSIGGGLAFVISPDDETIGAAGGFLGLLGDNGVGSGFVAVEFDTVMDVEFKDINSNHVGLDLNSMVSPQVGDLGSLDIDLKSGDLVNAWIEYDGSSRVFSISVSYSNLKPKVPILSFPLDLDQYVNDFMYVGFSGSTQGSTEIHSIEWWSFSSSFESSNSGSGSGPGSVPPPPTTSFMNPTANSVKSPPPSLAPTGSDSSTSTQQKSSKSSSCHNQLCKQGPGAVAGVVTASAFGLAIFAGVLVWGWVISQCFGWRVFVVAFTSNLVVKKGRYKALE
;
A
#
# COMPACT_ATOMS: atom_id res chain seq x y z
N MET A 1 31.85 51.56 25.76
CA MET A 1 31.71 50.09 25.67
C MET A 1 30.28 49.59 25.37
N LEU A 2 29.24 50.44 25.28
CA LEU A 2 27.85 49.98 25.11
C LEU A 2 27.32 49.91 23.65
N SER A 3 28.17 50.17 22.64
CA SER A 3 27.72 50.25 21.23
C SER A 3 27.98 49.00 20.38
N LEU A 4 28.75 48.02 20.89
CA LEU A 4 29.02 46.79 20.13
C LEU A 4 27.97 45.70 20.43
N SER A 5 27.39 45.65 21.62
CA SER A 5 26.48 44.58 22.04
C SER A 5 25.15 44.57 21.26
N SER A 6 24.65 45.73 20.82
CA SER A 6 23.41 45.83 20.04
C SER A 6 23.57 45.32 18.60
N GLN A 7 24.74 45.50 17.99
CA GLN A 7 25.01 45.06 16.61
C GLN A 7 25.16 43.53 16.52
N PHE A 8 25.78 42.89 17.52
CA PHE A 8 25.88 41.43 17.57
C PHE A 8 24.52 40.74 17.79
N SER A 9 23.62 41.37 18.56
CA SER A 9 22.25 40.86 18.78
C SER A 9 21.43 40.85 17.48
N GLY A 10 21.51 41.93 16.68
CA GLY A 10 20.79 42.03 15.41
C GLY A 10 21.23 41.00 14.36
N ILE A 11 22.55 40.76 14.24
CA ILE A 11 23.11 39.80 13.28
C ILE A 11 22.75 38.36 13.66
N THR A 12 22.80 38.04 14.95
CA THR A 12 22.44 36.69 15.46
C THR A 12 20.95 36.41 15.25
N THR A 13 20.10 37.42 15.45
CA THR A 13 18.65 37.30 15.22
C THR A 13 18.31 37.16 13.73
N CYS A 14 19.03 37.87 12.85
CA CYS A 14 18.85 37.79 11.40
C CYS A 14 19.35 36.45 10.83
N LEU A 15 20.49 35.94 11.32
CA LEU A 15 20.95 34.60 10.98
C LEU A 15 19.99 33.52 11.47
N LEU A 16 19.45 33.62 12.69
CA LEU A 16 18.45 32.68 13.20
C LEU A 16 17.16 32.70 12.35
N LEU A 17 16.70 33.88 11.91
CA LEU A 17 15.57 34.03 10.98
C LEU A 17 15.87 33.44 9.58
N CYS A 18 17.11 33.58 9.08
CA CYS A 18 17.54 32.95 7.82
C CYS A 18 17.69 31.42 7.93
N PHE A 19 18.09 30.90 9.10
CA PHE A 19 18.15 29.47 9.37
C PHE A 19 16.75 28.86 9.55
N LEU A 20 15.82 29.58 10.17
CA LEU A 20 14.42 29.16 10.32
C LEU A 20 13.65 29.19 8.98
N ASN A 21 14.00 30.08 8.05
CA ASN A 21 13.40 30.15 6.71
C ASN A 21 13.92 29.09 5.72
N ASN A 22 14.99 28.37 6.05
CA ASN A 22 15.54 27.30 5.21
C ASN A 22 15.24 25.89 5.73
N LEU A 23 14.48 25.75 6.83
CA LEU A 23 13.95 24.45 7.22
C LEU A 23 12.68 24.15 6.42
N VAL A 24 12.84 23.93 5.12
CA VAL A 24 11.84 23.23 4.32
C VAL A 24 11.88 21.78 4.80
N ILE A 25 10.97 21.43 5.70
CA ILE A 25 10.67 20.02 5.96
C ILE A 25 10.08 19.50 4.66
N VAL A 26 10.91 18.81 3.86
CA VAL A 26 10.41 17.98 2.76
C VAL A 26 9.67 16.84 3.43
N THR A 27 8.37 17.01 3.63
CA THR A 27 7.51 15.93 4.08
C THR A 27 7.47 14.93 2.93
N THR A 28 8.16 13.81 3.07
CA THR A 28 7.95 12.66 2.19
C THR A 28 6.47 12.30 2.29
N ALA A 29 5.71 12.50 1.22
CA ALA A 29 4.29 12.16 1.19
C ALA A 29 4.17 10.64 1.15
N THR A 30 4.19 10.01 2.32
CA THR A 30 3.98 8.57 2.49
C THR A 30 2.50 8.30 2.65
N THR A 31 1.98 7.33 1.90
CA THR A 31 0.64 6.78 2.10
C THR A 31 0.78 5.30 2.35
N GLU A 32 0.19 4.81 3.43
CA GLU A 32 0.21 3.39 3.79
C GLU A 32 -1.14 3.02 4.42
N PHE A 33 -1.72 1.90 3.99
CA PHE A 33 -2.93 1.33 4.57
C PHE A 33 -3.06 -0.15 4.26
N ASP A 34 -3.92 -0.82 5.02
CA ASP A 34 -4.39 -2.17 4.77
C ASP A 34 -5.85 -2.34 5.20
N PHE A 35 -6.47 -3.46 4.81
CA PHE A 35 -7.84 -3.80 5.22
C PHE A 35 -8.01 -3.94 6.75
N GLY A 36 -6.95 -4.16 7.52
CA GLY A 36 -7.01 -4.13 8.98
C GLY A 36 -7.18 -2.72 9.57
N THR A 37 -6.74 -1.69 8.83
CA THR A 37 -6.72 -0.28 9.26
C THR A 37 -7.79 0.57 8.59
N LEU A 38 -8.31 0.16 7.43
CA LEU A 38 -9.35 0.89 6.71
C LEU A 38 -10.72 0.79 7.41
N THR A 39 -11.40 1.94 7.49
CA THR A 39 -12.82 2.00 7.86
C THR A 39 -13.70 2.02 6.60
N LEU A 40 -15.01 1.77 6.76
CA LEU A 40 -15.97 1.89 5.65
C LEU A 40 -15.97 3.27 4.98
N SER A 41 -15.74 4.34 5.74
CA SER A 41 -15.63 5.71 5.22
C SER A 41 -14.32 5.98 4.47
N SER A 42 -13.38 5.03 4.53
CA SER A 42 -12.09 5.09 3.83
C SER A 42 -12.16 4.46 2.43
N LEU A 43 -13.32 3.91 2.06
CA LEU A 43 -13.58 3.30 0.75
C LEU A 43 -14.72 4.03 0.03
N LYS A 44 -14.59 4.16 -1.29
CA LYS A 44 -15.65 4.62 -2.19
C LYS A 44 -16.06 3.46 -3.08
N LEU A 45 -17.34 3.06 -3.00
CA LEU A 45 -17.91 1.97 -3.80
C LEU A 45 -18.80 2.59 -4.87
N VAL A 46 -18.57 2.21 -6.13
CA VAL A 46 -19.25 2.74 -7.32
C VAL A 46 -19.79 1.58 -8.15
N GLY A 47 -20.93 1.78 -8.81
CA GLY A 47 -21.57 0.76 -9.64
C GLY A 47 -22.08 -0.41 -8.80
N ASP A 48 -21.74 -1.63 -9.21
CA ASP A 48 -22.19 -2.87 -8.57
C ASP A 48 -21.39 -3.27 -7.32
N ALA A 49 -20.35 -2.50 -6.98
CA ALA A 49 -19.50 -2.81 -5.86
C ALA A 49 -20.26 -2.70 -4.52
N HIS A 50 -20.14 -3.72 -3.67
CA HIS A 50 -20.79 -3.78 -2.36
C HIS A 50 -19.98 -4.63 -1.38
N LEU A 51 -20.34 -4.57 -0.11
CA LEU A 51 -19.71 -5.39 0.93
C LEU A 51 -20.54 -6.64 1.18
N ASN A 52 -19.88 -7.78 1.29
CA ASN A 52 -20.51 -9.06 1.61
C ASN A 52 -19.61 -9.83 2.58
N ASN A 53 -20.13 -10.17 3.77
CA ASN A 53 -19.44 -10.99 4.79
C ASN A 53 -18.00 -10.55 5.13
N GLY A 54 -17.75 -9.25 5.10
CA GLY A 54 -16.43 -8.71 5.44
C GLY A 54 -15.41 -8.79 4.30
N SER A 55 -15.87 -8.96 3.05
CA SER A 55 -15.09 -8.85 1.81
C SER A 55 -15.72 -7.80 0.90
N VAL A 56 -14.95 -7.27 -0.04
CA VAL A 56 -15.48 -6.36 -1.07
C VAL A 56 -15.83 -7.19 -2.32
N ARG A 57 -17.06 -7.06 -2.80
CA ARG A 57 -17.52 -7.62 -4.07
C ARG A 57 -17.54 -6.51 -5.11
N LEU A 58 -16.91 -6.72 -6.27
CA LEU A 58 -16.92 -5.75 -7.37
C LEU A 58 -18.15 -5.92 -8.28
N THR A 59 -18.71 -7.13 -8.33
CA THR A 59 -19.88 -7.48 -9.16
C THR A 59 -21.01 -8.03 -8.30
N ARG A 60 -22.24 -8.03 -8.83
CA ARG A 60 -23.43 -8.55 -8.12
C ARG A 60 -23.43 -10.07 -8.03
N ASP A 61 -23.96 -10.59 -6.93
CA ASP A 61 -24.14 -12.03 -6.69
C ASP A 61 -25.39 -12.56 -7.42
N LEU A 62 -25.31 -12.69 -8.75
CA LEU A 62 -26.45 -13.11 -9.60
C LEU A 62 -26.30 -14.55 -10.10
N ALA A 63 -27.35 -15.35 -9.97
CA ALA A 63 -27.41 -16.71 -10.49
C ALA A 63 -27.74 -16.78 -12.00
N VAL A 64 -27.99 -15.64 -12.63
CA VAL A 64 -28.26 -15.51 -14.06
C VAL A 64 -27.24 -14.59 -14.72
N PRO A 65 -26.77 -14.90 -15.93
CA PRO A 65 -25.81 -14.08 -16.66
C PRO A 65 -26.20 -12.60 -16.74
N ASN A 66 -25.25 -11.72 -16.45
CA ASN A 66 -25.42 -10.27 -16.53
C ASN A 66 -24.13 -9.61 -17.04
N SER A 67 -24.24 -8.39 -17.57
CA SER A 67 -23.09 -7.50 -17.79
C SER A 67 -23.21 -6.27 -16.89
N GLY A 68 -22.51 -6.30 -15.76
CA GLY A 68 -22.45 -5.23 -14.78
C GLY A 68 -21.01 -4.92 -14.40
N ALA A 69 -20.75 -3.73 -13.88
CA ALA A 69 -19.42 -3.31 -13.46
C ALA A 69 -19.49 -2.58 -12.12
N GLY A 70 -18.43 -2.75 -11.31
CA GLY A 70 -18.29 -2.04 -10.06
C GLY A 70 -16.84 -1.76 -9.74
N ARG A 71 -16.65 -0.74 -8.90
CA ARG A 71 -15.34 -0.24 -8.52
C ARG A 71 -15.31 0.07 -7.04
N VAL A 72 -14.19 -0.25 -6.39
CA VAL A 72 -13.88 0.16 -5.03
C VAL A 72 -12.58 0.94 -5.05
N LEU A 73 -12.55 2.11 -4.42
CA LEU A 73 -11.36 2.98 -4.36
C LEU A 73 -11.06 3.37 -2.93
N TYR A 74 -9.78 3.56 -2.62
CA TYR A 74 -9.38 4.30 -1.43
C TYR A 74 -9.87 5.75 -1.55
N SER A 75 -10.57 6.26 -0.53
CA SER A 75 -11.36 7.50 -0.66
C SER A 75 -10.53 8.78 -0.72
N LYS A 76 -9.21 8.72 -0.45
CA LYS A 76 -8.32 9.88 -0.53
C LYS A 76 -7.37 9.73 -1.72
N PRO A 77 -7.19 10.79 -2.53
CA PRO A 77 -6.21 10.76 -3.60
C PRO A 77 -4.79 10.67 -3.03
N ILE A 78 -3.96 9.87 -3.69
CA ILE A 78 -2.56 9.64 -3.38
C ILE A 78 -1.71 10.47 -4.34
N ARG A 79 -0.67 11.11 -3.82
CA ARG A 79 0.28 11.84 -4.67
C ARG A 79 1.15 10.85 -5.43
N PHE A 80 1.03 10.81 -6.75
CA PHE A 80 1.82 9.93 -7.61
C PHE A 80 3.04 10.62 -8.22
N LEU A 81 3.01 11.95 -8.39
CA LEU A 81 4.15 12.72 -8.90
C LEU A 81 4.70 13.70 -7.86
N GLU A 82 6.02 13.74 -7.75
CA GLU A 82 6.73 14.66 -6.88
C GLU A 82 6.61 16.10 -7.42
N THR A 83 6.43 17.05 -6.50
CA THR A 83 6.28 18.46 -6.89
C THR A 83 7.61 19.00 -7.42
N GLY A 84 7.59 19.61 -8.61
CA GLY A 84 8.76 20.23 -9.24
C GLY A 84 9.54 19.29 -10.15
N THR A 85 9.98 18.13 -9.66
CA THR A 85 10.71 17.13 -10.46
C THR A 85 9.80 16.30 -11.37
N ARG A 86 8.50 16.17 -11.01
CA ARG A 86 7.55 15.24 -11.63
C ARG A 86 8.02 13.78 -11.61
N SER A 87 8.95 13.43 -10.73
CA SER A 87 9.37 12.04 -10.53
C SER A 87 8.21 11.22 -9.96
N PRO A 88 7.93 10.02 -10.47
CA PRO A 88 6.88 9.18 -9.93
C PRO A 88 7.27 8.59 -8.57
N THR A 89 6.28 8.42 -7.69
CA THR A 89 6.44 7.77 -6.39
C THR A 89 6.76 6.29 -6.56
N SER A 90 7.56 5.71 -5.67
CA SER A 90 7.63 4.26 -5.54
C SER A 90 6.37 3.76 -4.85
N PHE A 91 5.81 2.63 -5.28
CA PHE A 91 4.67 2.03 -4.59
C PHE A 91 4.73 0.50 -4.60
N SER A 92 4.05 -0.08 -3.62
CA SER A 92 3.79 -1.52 -3.53
C SER A 92 2.36 -1.74 -3.10
N THR A 93 1.65 -2.64 -3.78
CA THR A 93 0.33 -3.12 -3.37
C THR A 93 0.33 -4.64 -3.34
N PHE A 94 -0.33 -5.18 -2.33
CA PHE A 94 -0.59 -6.60 -2.18
C PHE A 94 -2.08 -6.80 -1.94
N PHE A 95 -2.67 -7.76 -2.64
CA PHE A 95 -4.07 -8.11 -2.45
C PHE A 95 -4.32 -9.59 -2.69
N SER A 96 -5.35 -10.09 -2.03
CA SER A 96 -5.88 -11.43 -2.20
C SER A 96 -7.28 -11.31 -2.77
N PHE A 97 -7.56 -12.04 -3.84
CA PHE A 97 -8.86 -12.02 -4.50
C PHE A 97 -9.30 -13.42 -4.92
N SER A 98 -10.58 -13.57 -5.23
CA SER A 98 -11.11 -14.79 -5.86
C SER A 98 -12.09 -14.41 -6.96
N VAL A 99 -12.15 -15.25 -8.01
CA VAL A 99 -13.21 -15.20 -9.02
C VAL A 99 -14.02 -16.48 -8.87
N ASN A 100 -15.23 -16.32 -8.35
CA ASN A 100 -16.15 -17.42 -8.11
C ASN A 100 -17.30 -17.36 -9.10
N ASN A 101 -17.97 -18.49 -9.32
CA ASN A 101 -19.13 -18.51 -10.20
C ASN A 101 -20.31 -19.29 -9.58
N LEU A 102 -21.49 -18.69 -9.59
CA LEU A 102 -22.72 -19.36 -9.16
C LEU A 102 -23.23 -20.39 -10.18
N ASN A 103 -22.84 -20.23 -11.44
CA ASN A 103 -23.07 -21.21 -12.50
C ASN A 103 -21.70 -21.66 -13.05
N PRO A 104 -21.25 -22.91 -12.76
CA PRO A 104 -19.93 -23.39 -13.17
C PRO A 104 -19.66 -23.40 -14.69
N SER A 105 -20.70 -23.31 -15.51
CA SER A 105 -20.58 -23.23 -16.98
C SER A 105 -20.48 -21.79 -17.52
N SER A 106 -20.73 -20.79 -16.66
CA SER A 106 -20.56 -19.40 -17.01
C SER A 106 -19.10 -18.99 -16.87
N ILE A 107 -18.63 -18.13 -17.76
CA ILE A 107 -17.29 -17.58 -17.74
C ILE A 107 -17.43 -16.11 -18.08
N GLY A 108 -16.69 -15.27 -17.38
CA GLY A 108 -16.18 -14.07 -18.00
C GLY A 108 -16.24 -12.78 -17.21
N GLY A 109 -15.54 -11.80 -17.77
CA GLY A 109 -15.25 -10.52 -17.16
C GLY A 109 -13.81 -10.51 -16.71
N GLY A 110 -13.60 -10.41 -15.41
CA GLY A 110 -12.30 -10.20 -14.83
C GLY A 110 -12.33 -8.99 -13.90
N LEU A 111 -11.16 -8.71 -13.34
CA LEU A 111 -10.97 -7.56 -12.45
C LEU A 111 -9.60 -6.96 -12.69
N ALA A 112 -9.41 -5.74 -12.23
CA ALA A 112 -8.14 -5.05 -12.30
C ALA A 112 -7.86 -4.27 -11.02
N PHE A 113 -6.59 -4.24 -10.61
CA PHE A 113 -6.10 -3.17 -9.73
C PHE A 113 -5.95 -1.90 -10.58
N VAL A 114 -6.49 -0.78 -10.10
CA VAL A 114 -6.57 0.46 -10.88
C VAL A 114 -5.88 1.63 -10.18
N ILE A 115 -5.22 2.47 -10.99
CA ILE A 115 -4.73 3.79 -10.65
C ILE A 115 -5.47 4.78 -11.58
N SER A 116 -6.39 5.56 -11.01
CA SER A 116 -7.37 6.38 -11.76
C SER A 116 -7.35 7.84 -11.28
N PRO A 117 -7.50 8.83 -12.16
CA PRO A 117 -7.61 10.24 -11.77
C PRO A 117 -9.01 10.59 -11.26
N ASP A 118 -9.98 9.71 -11.49
CA ASP A 118 -11.38 9.88 -11.13
C ASP A 118 -11.84 8.78 -10.15
N ASP A 119 -12.69 9.17 -9.21
CA ASP A 119 -13.28 8.29 -8.20
C ASP A 119 -14.81 8.19 -8.25
N GLU A 120 -15.46 8.82 -9.23
CA GLU A 120 -16.94 8.89 -9.29
C GLU A 120 -17.53 8.01 -10.40
N THR A 121 -16.77 7.80 -11.47
CA THR A 121 -17.24 7.19 -12.70
C THR A 121 -16.88 5.71 -12.77
N ILE A 122 -17.74 4.98 -13.45
CA ILE A 122 -17.53 3.59 -13.85
C ILE A 122 -17.60 3.52 -15.37
N GLY A 123 -16.64 2.81 -15.98
CA GLY A 123 -16.65 2.55 -17.41
C GLY A 123 -17.71 1.52 -17.82
N ALA A 124 -17.65 1.14 -19.09
CA ALA A 124 -18.43 0.09 -19.69
C ALA A 124 -18.22 -1.26 -18.98
N ALA A 125 -19.28 -2.05 -18.91
CA ALA A 125 -19.20 -3.43 -18.44
C ALA A 125 -18.64 -4.37 -19.53
N GLY A 126 -18.56 -5.65 -19.22
CA GLY A 126 -17.98 -6.66 -20.11
C GLY A 126 -16.46 -6.61 -20.10
N GLY A 127 -15.85 -6.84 -21.27
CA GLY A 127 -14.39 -6.87 -21.40
C GLY A 127 -13.71 -5.52 -21.19
N PHE A 128 -14.45 -4.42 -21.03
CA PHE A 128 -13.88 -3.13 -20.62
C PHE A 128 -13.59 -3.03 -19.11
N LEU A 129 -14.01 -4.03 -18.32
CA LEU A 129 -13.76 -4.14 -16.87
C LEU A 129 -14.17 -2.92 -16.03
N GLY A 130 -15.04 -2.06 -16.54
CA GLY A 130 -15.38 -0.78 -15.93
C GLY A 130 -14.27 0.28 -16.01
N LEU A 131 -13.29 0.14 -16.90
CA LEU A 131 -12.11 1.01 -17.05
C LEU A 131 -12.30 2.11 -18.11
N LEU A 132 -12.82 1.75 -19.29
CA LEU A 132 -13.10 2.66 -20.40
C LEU A 132 -14.60 2.83 -20.61
N GLY A 133 -15.05 3.99 -21.09
CA GLY A 133 -16.43 4.15 -21.54
C GLY A 133 -16.72 3.35 -22.82
N ASP A 134 -18.00 3.21 -23.18
CA ASP A 134 -18.46 2.43 -24.35
C ASP A 134 -17.84 2.88 -25.70
N ASN A 135 -17.33 4.11 -25.75
CA ASN A 135 -16.65 4.66 -26.92
C ASN A 135 -15.13 4.37 -26.94
N GLY A 136 -14.62 3.57 -26.00
CA GLY A 136 -13.19 3.31 -25.82
C GLY A 136 -12.39 4.51 -25.30
N VAL A 137 -13.07 5.55 -24.80
CA VAL A 137 -12.44 6.76 -24.27
C VAL A 137 -12.52 6.76 -22.75
N GLY A 138 -11.38 6.92 -22.09
CA GLY A 138 -11.25 7.06 -20.64
C GLY A 138 -10.60 8.38 -20.24
N SER A 139 -10.58 8.64 -18.94
CA SER A 139 -9.93 9.81 -18.33
C SER A 139 -8.42 9.65 -18.10
N GLY A 140 -7.81 8.58 -18.64
CA GLY A 140 -6.44 8.16 -18.35
C GLY A 140 -6.41 7.22 -17.16
N PHE A 141 -5.84 6.03 -17.29
CA PHE A 141 -5.66 5.10 -16.17
C PHE A 141 -4.44 4.21 -16.38
N VAL A 142 -3.95 3.64 -15.28
CA VAL A 142 -3.05 2.49 -15.30
C VAL A 142 -3.77 1.37 -14.57
N ALA A 143 -3.86 0.18 -15.16
CA ALA A 143 -4.49 -0.95 -14.52
C ALA A 143 -3.68 -2.23 -14.71
N VAL A 144 -3.69 -3.09 -13.70
CA VAL A 144 -3.20 -4.47 -13.83
C VAL A 144 -4.42 -5.37 -13.82
N GLU A 145 -4.78 -5.90 -14.98
CA GLU A 145 -5.96 -6.75 -15.18
C GLU A 145 -5.65 -8.22 -14.91
N PHE A 146 -6.68 -8.96 -14.51
CA PHE A 146 -6.72 -10.39 -14.34
C PHE A 146 -7.96 -10.88 -15.10
N ASP A 147 -7.73 -11.26 -16.36
CA ASP A 147 -8.79 -11.51 -17.33
C ASP A 147 -9.13 -13.01 -17.42
N THR A 148 -10.43 -13.30 -17.38
CA THR A 148 -11.01 -14.64 -17.45
C THR A 148 -11.56 -14.99 -18.83
N VAL A 149 -11.48 -14.08 -19.80
CA VAL A 149 -11.95 -14.21 -21.18
C VAL A 149 -10.84 -13.89 -22.16
N MET A 150 -10.98 -14.41 -23.39
CA MET A 150 -10.13 -14.03 -24.51
C MET A 150 -10.96 -13.21 -25.48
N ASP A 151 -10.84 -11.89 -25.41
CA ASP A 151 -11.42 -10.94 -26.33
C ASP A 151 -10.44 -10.65 -27.48
N VAL A 152 -10.81 -11.14 -28.67
CA VAL A 152 -9.99 -10.97 -29.89
C VAL A 152 -9.78 -9.49 -30.23
N GLU A 153 -10.73 -8.63 -29.89
CA GLU A 153 -10.64 -7.18 -30.09
C GLU A 153 -9.61 -6.49 -29.19
N PHE A 154 -9.34 -7.04 -28.01
CA PHE A 154 -8.31 -6.57 -27.07
C PHE A 154 -6.96 -7.27 -27.25
N LYS A 155 -6.91 -8.26 -28.16
CA LYS A 155 -5.72 -9.04 -28.54
C LYS A 155 -5.20 -9.92 -27.39
N ASP A 156 -6.13 -10.39 -26.58
CA ASP A 156 -5.81 -11.26 -25.46
C ASP A 156 -5.11 -12.53 -25.93
N ILE A 157 -4.13 -12.95 -25.14
CA ILE A 157 -3.33 -14.13 -25.49
C ILE A 157 -4.08 -15.43 -25.21
N ASN A 158 -4.97 -15.43 -24.21
CA ASN A 158 -5.81 -16.54 -23.77
C ASN A 158 -6.87 -16.04 -22.76
N SER A 159 -7.71 -16.93 -22.24
CA SER A 159 -8.77 -16.62 -21.27
C SER A 159 -8.35 -16.75 -19.78
N ASN A 160 -7.08 -16.54 -19.49
CA ASN A 160 -6.49 -16.69 -18.16
C ASN A 160 -5.13 -15.99 -18.09
N HIS A 161 -5.15 -14.66 -18.13
CA HIS A 161 -3.92 -13.88 -18.20
C HIS A 161 -3.93 -12.71 -17.21
N VAL A 162 -2.74 -12.16 -16.99
CA VAL A 162 -2.53 -10.88 -16.29
C VAL A 162 -1.93 -9.89 -17.27
N GLY A 163 -2.49 -8.68 -17.32
CA GLY A 163 -2.10 -7.62 -18.26
C GLY A 163 -1.77 -6.31 -17.56
N LEU A 164 -0.93 -5.46 -18.17
CA LEU A 164 -0.79 -4.05 -17.80
C LEU A 164 -1.47 -3.20 -18.86
N ASP A 165 -2.56 -2.56 -18.48
CA ASP A 165 -3.31 -1.62 -19.30
C ASP A 165 -2.88 -0.18 -19.06
N LEU A 166 -2.64 0.55 -20.14
CA LEU A 166 -2.20 1.94 -20.14
C LEU A 166 -3.19 2.79 -20.94
N ASN A 167 -4.29 3.17 -20.30
CA ASN A 167 -5.42 3.87 -20.90
C ASN A 167 -5.95 3.19 -22.19
N SER A 168 -5.91 1.87 -22.23
CA SER A 168 -6.34 1.00 -23.32
C SER A 168 -6.56 -0.40 -22.76
N MET A 169 -7.55 -1.16 -23.26
CA MET A 169 -7.69 -2.59 -22.96
C MET A 169 -6.67 -3.46 -23.72
N VAL A 170 -5.89 -2.89 -24.65
CA VAL A 170 -4.82 -3.65 -25.32
C VAL A 170 -3.56 -3.54 -24.48
N SER A 171 -3.29 -4.56 -23.67
CA SER A 171 -2.13 -4.63 -22.78
C SER A 171 -0.80 -4.72 -23.56
N PRO A 172 0.14 -3.74 -23.42
CA PRO A 172 1.51 -3.87 -23.95
C PRO A 172 2.36 -4.94 -23.27
N GLN A 173 2.01 -5.37 -22.06
CA GLN A 173 2.72 -6.39 -21.29
C GLN A 173 1.69 -7.39 -20.75
N VAL A 174 1.86 -8.67 -21.08
CA VAL A 174 0.90 -9.73 -20.75
C VAL A 174 1.64 -10.98 -20.26
N GLY A 175 1.14 -11.61 -19.20
CA GLY A 175 1.63 -12.87 -18.66
C GLY A 175 0.56 -13.96 -18.69
N ASP A 176 0.90 -15.13 -19.21
CA ASP A 176 0.03 -16.31 -19.18
C ASP A 176 0.06 -16.95 -17.78
N LEU A 177 -1.05 -16.86 -17.04
CA LEU A 177 -1.14 -17.42 -15.69
C LEU A 177 -1.17 -18.95 -15.69
N GLY A 178 -1.55 -19.58 -16.81
CA GLY A 178 -1.47 -21.03 -16.99
C GLY A 178 -0.03 -21.54 -16.91
N SER A 179 0.96 -20.72 -17.26
CA SER A 179 2.39 -21.06 -17.12
C SER A 179 2.86 -21.18 -15.66
N LEU A 180 2.07 -20.66 -14.72
CA LEU A 180 2.30 -20.74 -13.27
C LEU A 180 1.37 -21.75 -12.58
N ASP A 181 0.63 -22.56 -13.34
CA ASP A 181 -0.43 -23.44 -12.84
C ASP A 181 -1.50 -22.69 -12.02
N ILE A 182 -1.78 -21.43 -12.39
CA ILE A 182 -2.82 -20.59 -11.78
C ILE A 182 -4.00 -20.49 -12.73
N ASP A 183 -5.19 -20.85 -12.27
CA ASP A 183 -6.46 -20.61 -12.96
C ASP A 183 -7.31 -19.60 -12.18
N LEU A 184 -7.51 -18.42 -12.76
CA LEU A 184 -8.35 -17.38 -12.17
C LEU A 184 -9.77 -17.86 -11.89
N LYS A 185 -10.29 -18.81 -12.67
CA LYS A 185 -11.68 -19.30 -12.60
C LYS A 185 -11.89 -20.42 -11.58
N SER A 186 -10.83 -20.82 -10.88
CA SER A 186 -10.85 -21.92 -9.90
C SER A 186 -11.74 -21.66 -8.68
N GLY A 187 -12.03 -20.39 -8.36
CA GLY A 187 -12.61 -19.99 -7.08
C GLY A 187 -11.62 -19.95 -5.92
N ASP A 188 -10.39 -20.44 -6.13
CA ASP A 188 -9.32 -20.39 -5.15
C ASP A 188 -8.85 -18.95 -4.90
N LEU A 189 -8.24 -18.74 -3.73
CA LEU A 189 -7.69 -17.44 -3.37
C LEU A 189 -6.38 -17.19 -4.12
N VAL A 190 -6.37 -16.16 -4.96
CA VAL A 190 -5.21 -15.71 -5.73
C VAL A 190 -4.58 -14.51 -5.02
N ASN A 191 -3.27 -14.56 -4.84
CA ASN A 191 -2.46 -13.49 -4.26
C ASN A 191 -1.69 -12.77 -5.35
N ALA A 192 -1.74 -11.44 -5.36
CA ALA A 192 -1.01 -10.60 -6.31
C ALA A 192 -0.19 -9.51 -5.60
N TRP A 193 1.02 -9.27 -6.12
CA TRP A 193 1.91 -8.19 -5.72
C TRP A 193 2.21 -7.34 -6.94
N ILE A 194 1.96 -6.04 -6.85
CA ILE A 194 2.31 -5.06 -7.87
C ILE A 194 3.24 -4.05 -7.22
N GLU A 195 4.41 -3.87 -7.81
CA GLU A 195 5.45 -2.98 -7.32
C GLU A 195 5.97 -2.10 -8.44
N TYR A 196 6.23 -0.85 -8.09
CA TYR A 196 6.90 0.09 -8.96
C TYR A 196 8.00 0.80 -8.18
N ASP A 197 9.23 0.69 -8.67
CA ASP A 197 10.37 1.45 -8.15
C ASP A 197 10.50 2.74 -8.95
N GLY A 198 10.17 3.88 -8.34
CA GLY A 198 10.23 5.19 -8.98
C GLY A 198 11.65 5.67 -9.31
N SER A 199 12.68 5.12 -8.64
CA SER A 199 14.08 5.45 -8.91
C SER A 199 14.61 4.70 -10.14
N SER A 200 14.38 3.39 -10.20
CA SER A 200 14.82 2.56 -11.33
C SER A 200 13.82 2.48 -12.48
N ARG A 201 12.59 2.99 -12.28
CA ARG A 201 11.47 2.96 -13.21
C ARG A 201 11.09 1.55 -13.65
N VAL A 202 11.13 0.61 -12.71
CA VAL A 202 10.80 -0.80 -12.96
C VAL A 202 9.42 -1.11 -12.37
N PHE A 203 8.53 -1.63 -13.21
CA PHE A 203 7.22 -2.13 -12.82
C PHE A 203 7.26 -3.66 -12.79
N SER A 204 6.78 -4.26 -11.70
CA SER A 204 6.80 -5.72 -11.51
C SER A 204 5.46 -6.24 -11.00
N ILE A 205 5.03 -7.37 -11.56
CA ILE A 205 3.79 -8.07 -11.19
C ILE A 205 4.15 -9.51 -10.82
N SER A 206 3.71 -9.96 -9.64
CA SER A 206 3.85 -11.35 -9.19
C SER A 206 2.48 -11.90 -8.80
N VAL A 207 2.21 -13.16 -9.11
CA VAL A 207 0.94 -13.83 -8.82
C VAL A 207 1.22 -15.23 -8.26
N SER A 208 0.45 -15.66 -7.27
CA SER A 208 0.62 -16.97 -6.62
C SER A 208 -0.65 -17.43 -5.92
N TYR A 209 -0.90 -18.73 -5.81
CA TYR A 209 -1.84 -19.28 -4.82
C TYR A 209 -1.27 -19.31 -3.40
N SER A 210 0.06 -19.24 -3.26
CA SER A 210 0.72 -19.18 -1.96
C SER A 210 0.65 -17.78 -1.35
N ASN A 211 0.67 -17.70 -0.03
CA ASN A 211 0.84 -16.43 0.71
C ASN A 211 2.28 -15.90 0.68
N LEU A 212 3.20 -16.61 0.02
CA LEU A 212 4.58 -16.17 -0.20
C LEU A 212 4.72 -15.60 -1.60
N LYS A 213 5.26 -14.37 -1.67
CA LYS A 213 5.59 -13.73 -2.93
C LYS A 213 6.62 -14.57 -3.71
N PRO A 214 6.37 -14.89 -4.98
CA PRO A 214 7.35 -15.54 -5.84
C PRO A 214 8.66 -14.74 -5.93
N LYS A 215 9.79 -15.45 -6.02
CA LYS A 215 11.11 -14.80 -6.21
C LYS A 215 11.27 -14.15 -7.57
N VAL A 216 10.61 -14.73 -8.58
CA VAL A 216 10.62 -14.25 -9.95
C VAL A 216 9.21 -13.76 -10.27
N PRO A 217 9.03 -12.47 -10.59
CA PRO A 217 7.74 -11.95 -11.02
C PRO A 217 7.35 -12.53 -12.38
N ILE A 218 6.04 -12.63 -12.65
CA ILE A 218 5.56 -13.05 -13.98
C ILE A 218 5.88 -11.98 -15.03
N LEU A 219 5.84 -10.70 -14.65
CA LEU A 219 6.20 -9.58 -15.49
C LEU A 219 7.13 -8.63 -14.72
N SER A 220 8.21 -8.18 -15.36
CA SER A 220 9.08 -7.14 -14.85
C SER A 220 9.72 -6.40 -16.02
N PHE A 221 9.48 -5.09 -16.10
CA PHE A 221 9.88 -4.29 -17.26
C PHE A 221 10.06 -2.80 -16.87
N PRO A 222 10.86 -2.05 -17.64
CA PRO A 222 10.95 -0.61 -17.49
C PRO A 222 9.64 0.06 -17.91
N LEU A 223 9.16 1.02 -17.11
CA LEU A 223 7.96 1.80 -17.38
C LEU A 223 8.14 3.24 -16.91
N ASP A 224 7.94 4.21 -17.82
CA ASP A 224 7.85 5.62 -17.47
C ASP A 224 6.43 5.96 -16.97
N LEU A 225 6.16 5.63 -15.70
CA LEU A 225 4.82 5.77 -15.11
C LEU A 225 4.28 7.22 -15.15
N ASP A 226 5.18 8.20 -15.12
CA ASP A 226 4.87 9.64 -15.20
C ASP A 226 4.21 10.08 -16.51
N GLN A 227 4.21 9.23 -17.54
CA GLN A 227 3.46 9.46 -18.79
C GLN A 227 1.97 9.12 -18.67
N TYR A 228 1.57 8.35 -17.65
CA TYR A 228 0.24 7.77 -17.52
C TYR A 228 -0.53 8.22 -16.27
N VAL A 229 0.14 8.91 -15.34
CA VAL A 229 -0.46 9.36 -14.07
C VAL A 229 -0.42 10.88 -13.94
N ASN A 230 -1.39 11.42 -13.20
CA ASN A 230 -1.42 12.81 -12.79
C ASN A 230 -0.72 12.98 -11.42
N ASP A 231 -0.59 14.23 -10.98
CA ASP A 231 0.00 14.56 -9.69
C ASP A 231 -0.69 13.80 -8.53
N PHE A 232 -2.00 13.61 -8.64
CA PHE A 232 -2.83 12.87 -7.69
C PHE A 232 -3.69 11.84 -8.41
N MET A 233 -3.72 10.62 -7.86
CA MET A 233 -4.52 9.50 -8.37
C MET A 233 -5.20 8.77 -7.22
N TYR A 234 -6.30 8.11 -7.52
CA TYR A 234 -6.96 7.14 -6.66
C TYR A 234 -6.48 5.73 -7.01
N VAL A 235 -6.44 4.87 -6.00
CA VAL A 235 -6.08 3.46 -6.15
C VAL A 235 -7.23 2.57 -5.67
N GLY A 236 -7.37 1.39 -6.27
CA GLY A 236 -8.36 0.41 -5.84
C GLY A 236 -8.56 -0.67 -6.88
N PHE A 237 -9.80 -1.13 -7.05
CA PHE A 237 -10.14 -2.22 -7.97
C PHE A 237 -11.38 -1.90 -8.79
N SER A 238 -11.38 -2.37 -10.02
CA SER A 238 -12.53 -2.38 -10.92
C SER A 238 -12.78 -3.82 -11.37
N GLY A 239 -14.03 -4.21 -11.57
CA GLY A 239 -14.36 -5.53 -12.08
C GLY A 239 -15.70 -5.52 -12.79
N SER A 240 -15.85 -6.42 -13.75
CA SER A 240 -17.07 -6.50 -14.53
C SER A 240 -17.45 -7.94 -14.81
N THR A 241 -18.73 -8.19 -15.07
CA THR A 241 -19.21 -9.44 -15.64
C THR A 241 -19.39 -9.25 -17.14
N GLN A 242 -18.97 -10.23 -17.95
CA GLN A 242 -19.10 -10.21 -19.40
C GLN A 242 -20.19 -11.19 -19.86
N GLY A 243 -21.45 -10.87 -19.57
CA GLY A 243 -22.55 -11.81 -19.78
C GLY A 243 -22.35 -13.07 -18.94
N SER A 244 -21.81 -12.92 -17.73
CA SER A 244 -21.42 -14.02 -16.85
C SER A 244 -22.10 -13.92 -15.49
N THR A 245 -21.88 -14.93 -14.66
CA THR A 245 -22.24 -14.97 -13.23
C THR A 245 -21.00 -14.95 -12.34
N GLU A 246 -19.89 -14.39 -12.83
CA GLU A 246 -18.66 -14.24 -12.06
C GLU A 246 -18.81 -13.22 -10.92
N ILE A 247 -18.34 -13.62 -9.75
CA ILE A 247 -18.27 -12.82 -8.55
C ILE A 247 -16.80 -12.54 -8.26
N HIS A 248 -16.42 -11.28 -8.40
CA HIS A 248 -15.05 -10.81 -8.17
C HIS A 248 -14.94 -10.28 -6.75
N SER A 249 -14.15 -10.98 -5.93
CA SER A 249 -14.07 -10.79 -4.49
C SER A 249 -12.69 -10.31 -4.10
N ILE A 250 -12.57 -9.16 -3.44
CA ILE A 250 -11.32 -8.70 -2.81
C ILE A 250 -11.39 -9.04 -1.32
N GLU A 251 -10.55 -9.99 -0.92
CA GLU A 251 -10.52 -10.57 0.43
C GLU A 251 -9.51 -9.87 1.33
N TRP A 252 -8.41 -9.39 0.75
CA TRP A 252 -7.39 -8.59 1.45
C TRP A 252 -6.79 -7.55 0.51
N TRP A 253 -6.41 -6.40 1.03
CA TRP A 253 -5.68 -5.39 0.30
C TRP A 253 -4.81 -4.55 1.25
N SER A 254 -3.58 -4.29 0.81
CA SER A 254 -2.64 -3.34 1.41
C SER A 254 -1.93 -2.54 0.32
N PHE A 255 -1.65 -1.28 0.60
CA PHE A 255 -0.97 -0.36 -0.30
C PHE A 255 0.03 0.50 0.48
N SER A 256 1.20 0.74 -0.11
CA SER A 256 2.18 1.69 0.38
C SER A 256 2.78 2.47 -0.79
N SER A 257 3.04 3.77 -0.59
CA SER A 257 3.75 4.61 -1.55
C SER A 257 4.60 5.65 -0.83
N SER A 258 5.78 5.95 -1.38
CA SER A 258 6.68 6.98 -0.88
C SER A 258 7.60 7.52 -1.97
N PHE A 259 7.90 8.82 -1.88
CA PHE A 259 8.99 9.42 -2.64
C PHE A 259 10.33 9.10 -1.95
N GLU A 260 11.25 8.50 -2.69
CA GLU A 260 12.63 8.31 -2.20
C GLU A 260 13.27 9.67 -1.96
N SER A 261 13.64 9.95 -0.71
CA SER A 261 14.38 11.18 -0.42
C SER A 261 15.77 11.07 -1.07
N SER A 262 16.13 12.01 -1.93
CA SER A 262 17.41 12.10 -2.65
C SER A 262 18.62 12.38 -1.73
N ASN A 263 18.57 12.00 -0.46
CA ASN A 263 19.65 12.20 0.49
C ASN A 263 19.67 11.12 1.58
N SER A 264 20.00 9.87 1.22
CA SER A 264 20.68 8.89 2.09
C SER A 264 21.12 7.67 1.30
N GLY A 265 22.42 7.55 1.05
CA GLY A 265 23.01 6.27 0.66
C GLY A 265 22.96 5.31 1.85
N SER A 266 21.91 4.51 1.95
CA SER A 266 21.97 3.19 2.59
C SER A 266 20.82 2.34 2.07
N GLY A 267 21.15 1.33 1.26
CA GLY A 267 20.21 0.32 0.82
C GLY A 267 19.60 -0.39 2.02
N SER A 268 18.29 -0.23 2.17
CA SER A 268 17.43 -1.09 2.97
C SER A 268 16.19 -1.31 2.11
N GLY A 269 16.15 -2.44 1.41
CA GLY A 269 14.97 -2.79 0.62
C GLY A 269 13.73 -2.89 1.52
N PRO A 270 12.51 -2.75 0.95
CA PRO A 270 11.29 -2.93 1.71
C PRO A 270 11.28 -4.37 2.25
N GLY A 271 11.29 -4.49 3.58
CA GLY A 271 11.16 -5.77 4.25
C GLY A 271 9.80 -6.38 3.89
N SER A 272 9.83 -7.58 3.32
CA SER A 272 8.64 -8.40 3.09
C SER A 272 7.98 -8.72 4.43
N VAL A 273 6.95 -7.96 4.79
CA VAL A 273 6.06 -8.34 5.89
C VAL A 273 5.18 -9.49 5.38
N PRO A 274 5.15 -10.66 6.04
CA PRO A 274 4.24 -11.73 5.66
C PRO A 274 2.78 -11.29 5.93
N PRO A 275 1.82 -11.63 5.06
CA PRO A 275 0.44 -11.20 5.25
C PRO A 275 -0.15 -11.81 6.54
N PRO A 276 -0.93 -11.04 7.31
CA PRO A 276 -1.67 -11.57 8.46
C PRO A 276 -2.76 -12.55 7.99
N PRO A 277 -3.16 -13.52 8.83
CA PRO A 277 -4.29 -14.39 8.53
C PRO A 277 -5.56 -13.55 8.33
N THR A 278 -6.38 -13.92 7.35
CA THR A 278 -7.61 -13.24 6.92
C THR A 278 -8.46 -12.77 8.11
N THR A 279 -8.41 -11.47 8.41
CA THR A 279 -9.35 -10.85 9.35
C THR A 279 -10.47 -10.23 8.54
N SER A 280 -11.65 -10.86 8.58
CA SER A 280 -12.88 -10.31 8.01
C SER A 280 -13.15 -8.92 8.56
N PHE A 281 -13.55 -7.96 7.71
CA PHE A 281 -14.06 -6.68 8.16
C PHE A 281 -15.31 -6.86 9.03
N MET A 282 -15.16 -6.85 10.35
CA MET A 282 -16.31 -6.86 11.27
C MET A 282 -16.65 -5.46 11.73
N ASN A 283 -17.89 -5.06 11.48
CA ASN A 283 -18.52 -3.88 12.03
C ASN A 283 -18.82 -4.09 13.54
N PRO A 284 -18.38 -3.22 14.46
CA PRO A 284 -18.66 -3.36 15.89
C PRO A 284 -20.09 -2.94 16.29
N THR A 285 -21.03 -2.79 15.35
CA THR A 285 -22.41 -2.42 15.68
C THR A 285 -23.42 -3.15 14.79
N ALA A 286 -23.62 -4.44 15.06
CA ALA A 286 -24.84 -5.14 14.68
C ALA A 286 -25.56 -5.57 15.97
N ASN A 287 -26.44 -4.70 16.46
CA ASN A 287 -27.37 -5.06 17.52
C ASN A 287 -28.27 -6.19 17.02
N SER A 288 -28.28 -7.31 17.76
CA SER A 288 -29.20 -8.42 17.60
C SER A 288 -30.65 -7.94 17.58
N VAL A 289 -31.24 -7.86 16.39
CA VAL A 289 -32.69 -7.90 16.23
C VAL A 289 -33.05 -9.33 15.89
N LYS A 290 -33.63 -10.03 16.88
CA LYS A 290 -34.15 -11.39 16.75
C LYS A 290 -35.42 -11.34 15.90
N SER A 291 -35.34 -11.80 14.66
CA SER A 291 -36.52 -11.99 13.80
C SER A 291 -37.49 -13.00 14.43
N PRO A 292 -38.83 -12.81 14.31
CA PRO A 292 -39.81 -13.77 14.79
C PRO A 292 -39.80 -15.05 13.92
N PRO A 293 -40.17 -16.21 14.48
CA PRO A 293 -40.18 -17.47 13.73
C PRO A 293 -41.32 -17.51 12.70
N PRO A 294 -41.14 -18.23 11.57
CA PRO A 294 -42.18 -18.42 10.57
C PRO A 294 -43.29 -19.35 11.10
N SER A 295 -44.54 -19.00 10.77
CA SER A 295 -45.74 -19.79 11.04
C SER A 295 -45.81 -21.03 10.13
N LEU A 296 -46.16 -22.19 10.70
CA LEU A 296 -46.48 -23.42 9.97
C LEU A 296 -47.98 -23.73 10.06
N ALA A 297 -48.52 -24.22 8.96
CA ALA A 297 -49.93 -24.59 8.74
C ALA A 297 -50.36 -25.88 9.49
N PRO A 298 -51.67 -26.13 9.68
CA PRO A 298 -52.17 -27.16 10.59
C PRO A 298 -52.51 -28.48 9.90
N THR A 299 -52.29 -29.59 10.60
CA THR A 299 -52.89 -30.94 10.47
C THR A 299 -52.11 -31.79 11.49
N GLY A 300 -52.62 -32.76 12.23
CA GLY A 300 -53.86 -33.51 12.35
C GLY A 300 -53.54 -34.61 13.38
N SER A 301 -54.54 -35.08 14.10
CA SER A 301 -54.51 -35.88 15.32
C SER A 301 -53.87 -37.28 15.23
N ASP A 302 -53.29 -37.77 16.35
CA ASP A 302 -53.67 -39.01 17.06
C ASP A 302 -52.55 -39.52 18.01
N SER A 303 -52.84 -40.59 18.75
CA SER A 303 -52.73 -40.69 20.21
C SER A 303 -51.62 -41.61 20.78
N SER A 304 -51.37 -41.39 22.09
CA SER A 304 -51.18 -42.39 23.18
C SER A 304 -49.88 -43.24 23.33
N THR A 305 -49.14 -42.92 24.41
CA THR A 305 -48.87 -43.74 25.62
C THR A 305 -47.51 -44.48 25.85
N SER A 306 -46.96 -44.18 27.05
CA SER A 306 -46.10 -44.95 27.99
C SER A 306 -44.58 -45.04 27.77
N THR A 307 -43.67 -45.15 28.78
CA THR A 307 -43.57 -44.84 30.23
C THR A 307 -42.09 -45.10 30.64
N GLN A 308 -41.55 -44.30 31.59
CA GLN A 308 -40.38 -44.54 32.48
C GLN A 308 -38.93 -44.64 31.91
N GLN A 309 -38.02 -43.79 32.42
CA GLN A 309 -36.99 -44.20 33.40
C GLN A 309 -36.24 -43.00 34.04
N LYS A 310 -35.40 -43.32 35.03
CA LYS A 310 -35.11 -42.63 36.29
C LYS A 310 -33.66 -42.08 36.35
N SER A 311 -33.43 -41.15 37.31
CA SER A 311 -32.17 -40.88 38.04
C SER A 311 -31.06 -40.10 37.30
N SER A 312 -30.21 -39.25 37.91
CA SER A 312 -30.08 -38.67 39.26
C SER A 312 -28.87 -37.72 39.30
N LYS A 313 -28.95 -36.64 40.12
CA LYS A 313 -27.85 -35.95 40.86
C LYS A 313 -26.72 -35.29 40.04
N SER A 314 -25.95 -34.31 40.50
CA SER A 314 -25.94 -33.31 41.59
C SER A 314 -24.51 -32.74 41.55
N SER A 315 -24.33 -31.42 41.67
CA SER A 315 -23.51 -30.80 42.73
C SER A 315 -23.14 -29.36 42.37
N SER A 316 -23.31 -28.51 43.38
CA SER A 316 -22.91 -27.10 43.48
C SER A 316 -22.05 -26.98 44.75
N CYS A 317 -21.36 -25.84 44.88
CA CYS A 317 -20.54 -25.33 46.00
C CYS A 317 -19.06 -25.78 45.99
N HIS A 318 -18.06 -25.00 46.43
CA HIS A 318 -17.93 -23.65 47.04
C HIS A 318 -16.41 -23.37 47.18
N ASN A 319 -15.95 -22.10 47.22
CA ASN A 319 -15.28 -21.49 48.39
C ASN A 319 -14.51 -20.18 48.09
N GLN A 320 -14.64 -19.25 49.05
CA GLN A 320 -13.98 -17.95 49.20
C GLN A 320 -12.67 -18.02 50.03
N LEU A 321 -11.99 -16.85 50.12
CA LEU A 321 -11.10 -16.28 51.18
C LEU A 321 -9.60 -16.25 50.77
N CYS A 322 -8.75 -15.22 50.97
CA CYS A 322 -8.87 -13.90 51.62
C CYS A 322 -7.58 -13.03 51.39
N LYS A 323 -7.76 -11.69 51.43
CA LYS A 323 -6.91 -10.58 51.97
C LYS A 323 -5.51 -10.16 51.43
N GLN A 324 -5.49 -8.97 50.80
CA GLN A 324 -4.89 -7.66 51.23
C GLN A 324 -3.64 -7.60 52.16
N GLY A 325 -2.64 -6.76 51.78
CA GLY A 325 -1.79 -6.00 52.73
C GLY A 325 -0.34 -5.66 52.31
N PRO A 326 0.15 -4.39 52.39
CA PRO A 326 1.39 -3.88 51.75
C PRO A 326 2.59 -3.70 52.70
N GLY A 327 3.80 -3.45 52.16
CA GLY A 327 5.01 -3.10 52.93
C GLY A 327 6.01 -2.22 52.17
N ALA A 328 6.47 -1.16 52.82
CA ALA A 328 7.44 -0.17 52.36
C ALA A 328 8.86 -0.45 52.91
N VAL A 329 9.92 -0.04 52.20
CA VAL A 329 11.25 0.22 52.78
C VAL A 329 11.92 1.41 52.07
N ALA A 330 12.54 2.29 52.87
CA ALA A 330 13.22 3.52 52.48
C ALA A 330 14.75 3.40 52.50
N GLY A 331 15.42 4.23 51.70
CA GLY A 331 16.67 4.94 52.04
C GLY A 331 18.03 4.32 51.66
N VAL A 332 18.82 5.01 50.81
CA VAL A 332 19.99 5.84 51.20
C VAL A 332 20.69 6.41 49.95
N VAL A 333 21.15 7.65 50.09
CA VAL A 333 21.83 8.53 49.12
C VAL A 333 23.35 8.35 49.19
N THR A 334 24.08 8.49 48.08
CA THR A 334 25.40 9.16 48.06
C THR A 334 25.75 9.66 46.65
N ALA A 335 26.44 10.81 46.63
CA ALA A 335 26.66 11.70 45.50
C ALA A 335 27.83 11.32 44.58
N SER A 336 27.81 11.79 43.34
CA SER A 336 28.97 12.39 42.67
C SER A 336 28.55 13.11 41.38
N ALA A 337 28.79 14.42 41.36
CA ALA A 337 28.62 15.30 40.22
C ALA A 337 29.98 15.57 39.55
N PHE A 338 29.91 16.14 38.34
CA PHE A 338 30.96 16.79 37.54
C PHE A 338 31.74 15.92 36.53
N GLY A 339 31.46 16.14 35.24
CA GLY A 339 32.36 15.68 34.17
C GLY A 339 31.90 15.73 32.71
N LEU A 340 30.69 16.19 32.34
CA LEU A 340 30.19 16.00 30.95
C LEU A 340 29.61 17.23 30.23
N ALA A 341 29.89 18.46 30.69
CA ALA A 341 29.43 19.67 29.98
C ALA A 341 30.47 20.30 29.02
N ILE A 342 31.72 19.83 29.02
CA ILE A 342 32.80 20.43 28.22
C ILE A 342 33.05 19.68 26.90
N PHE A 343 32.69 18.40 26.80
CA PHE A 343 32.91 17.61 25.57
C PHE A 343 31.89 17.85 24.46
N ALA A 344 30.65 18.22 24.79
CA ALA A 344 29.62 18.52 23.79
C ALA A 344 29.90 19.83 23.03
N GLY A 345 30.44 20.85 23.71
CA GLY A 345 30.77 22.14 23.09
C GLY A 345 31.91 22.04 22.08
N VAL A 346 32.93 21.21 22.34
CA VAL A 346 34.09 21.06 21.46
C VAL A 346 33.73 20.27 20.19
N LEU A 347 32.84 19.28 20.29
CA LEU A 347 32.36 18.52 19.12
C LEU A 347 31.48 19.37 18.20
N VAL A 348 30.60 20.20 18.77
CA VAL A 348 29.79 21.15 17.99
C VAL A 348 30.67 22.22 17.34
N TRP A 349 31.67 22.74 18.06
CA TRP A 349 32.59 23.74 17.50
C TRP A 349 33.50 23.18 16.39
N GLY A 350 33.99 21.94 16.56
CA GLY A 350 34.76 21.24 15.53
C GLY A 350 33.94 20.90 14.29
N TRP A 351 32.67 20.52 14.46
CA TRP A 351 31.76 20.28 13.35
C TRP A 351 31.45 21.56 12.58
N VAL A 352 31.21 22.69 13.27
CA VAL A 352 30.97 23.99 12.64
C VAL A 352 32.19 24.48 11.86
N ILE A 353 33.42 24.31 12.38
CA ILE A 353 34.64 24.66 11.64
C ILE A 353 34.86 23.77 10.42
N SER A 354 34.54 22.47 10.52
CA SER A 354 34.64 21.53 9.40
C SER A 354 33.66 21.85 8.27
N GLN A 355 32.54 22.54 8.55
CA GLN A 355 31.58 22.98 7.54
C GLN A 355 31.91 24.37 6.98
N CYS A 356 32.58 25.24 7.75
CA CYS A 356 33.02 26.56 7.27
C CYS A 356 34.29 26.51 6.41
N PHE A 357 35.19 25.56 6.66
CA PHE A 357 36.41 25.36 5.86
C PHE A 357 36.32 24.04 5.11
N GLY A 358 35.67 24.09 3.94
CA GLY A 358 35.63 22.97 3.00
C GLY A 358 37.02 22.38 2.78
N TRP A 359 37.08 21.05 2.74
CA TRP A 359 38.28 20.23 2.59
C TRP A 359 39.22 20.78 1.51
N ARG A 360 40.28 21.48 1.94
CA ARG A 360 41.47 21.75 1.13
C ARG A 360 42.69 21.39 1.96
N VAL A 361 43.20 20.19 1.70
CA VAL A 361 44.49 19.71 2.15
C VAL A 361 45.57 20.68 1.67
N PHE A 362 46.27 21.33 2.60
CA PHE A 362 47.60 21.91 2.35
C PHE A 362 48.56 21.25 3.34
N VAL A 363 49.34 20.30 2.83
CA VAL A 363 50.55 19.81 3.49
C VAL A 363 51.62 20.88 3.28
N VAL A 364 52.07 21.53 4.36
CA VAL A 364 53.32 22.31 4.33
C VAL A 364 54.26 21.71 5.36
N ALA A 365 55.20 20.91 4.85
CA ALA A 365 56.38 20.49 5.59
C ALA A 365 57.44 21.60 5.49
N PHE A 366 58.00 21.98 6.64
CA PHE A 366 59.18 22.83 6.76
C PHE A 366 60.43 22.08 6.28
N THR A 367 61.23 22.67 5.38
CA THR A 367 62.71 22.70 5.50
C THR A 367 63.31 23.85 4.67
N SER A 368 64.05 24.70 5.38
CA SER A 368 65.38 25.28 5.10
C SER A 368 65.77 25.85 3.72
N ASN A 369 66.20 27.12 3.78
CA ASN A 369 66.98 27.92 2.82
C ASN A 369 68.01 27.17 1.94
N LEU A 370 68.11 27.54 0.65
CA LEU A 370 69.37 27.86 -0.04
C LEU A 370 69.15 28.49 -1.45
N VAL A 371 69.32 29.81 -1.51
CA VAL A 371 70.12 30.65 -2.43
C VAL A 371 70.46 30.13 -3.87
N VAL A 372 70.35 31.07 -4.83
CA VAL A 372 71.25 31.36 -6.00
C VAL A 372 70.67 31.19 -7.42
N LYS A 373 70.45 32.35 -8.06
CA LYS A 373 70.71 32.78 -9.46
C LYS A 373 70.18 31.97 -10.68
N LYS A 374 69.39 32.71 -11.46
CA LYS A 374 69.67 33.23 -12.83
C LYS A 374 69.83 32.21 -13.97
N GLY A 375 68.93 32.29 -14.96
CA GLY A 375 69.18 31.78 -16.32
C GLY A 375 67.96 31.76 -17.22
N ARG A 376 67.78 32.81 -18.04
CA ARG A 376 67.02 32.75 -19.29
C ARG A 376 67.78 31.83 -20.26
N TYR A 377 67.11 31.00 -21.04
CA TYR A 377 67.36 30.83 -22.49
C TYR A 377 66.09 30.28 -23.17
N LYS A 378 65.68 30.97 -24.25
CA LYS A 378 64.88 30.42 -25.36
C LYS A 378 65.86 29.93 -26.43
N ALA A 379 65.52 28.85 -27.13
CA ALA A 379 65.67 28.62 -28.58
C ALA A 379 65.38 27.14 -28.89
N LEU A 380 64.35 26.85 -29.69
CA LEU A 380 64.43 26.35 -31.09
C LEU A 380 64.68 24.84 -31.18
N GLU A 381 63.63 24.08 -31.52
CA GLU A 381 63.43 23.48 -32.85
C GLU A 381 61.93 23.26 -33.10
#